data_AF-A0A4Z0H2X0-F1
#
_entry.id   AF-A0A4Z0H2X0-F1
#
_cell.length_a   1.000
_cell.length_b   1.000
_cell.length_c   1.000
_cell.angle_alpha   90.00
_cell.angle_beta   90.00
_cell.angle_gamma   90.00
#
_symmetry.space_group_name_H-M   'P 1'
#
loop_
_entity.id
_entity.type
_entity.pdbx_description
1 polymer ?
#
loop_
_entity_poly.entity_id
_entity_poly.type
_entity_poly.pdbx_seq_one_letter_code
_entity_poly.pdbx_strand_id
1 'polypeptide(L)' 'MIAELRLEEEIEDLRSEMYHALEQEDRYEKILRISQKLDRALNELEKIEKC' A
#
# COMPACT_ATOMS: atom_id res chain seq x y z
N MET A 1 -0.43 -9.91 15.01
CA MET A 1 -1.57 -9.56 15.88
C MET A 1 -1.87 -8.06 16.00
N ILE A 2 -1.06 -7.16 16.59
CA ILE A 2 -1.33 -5.68 16.50
C ILE A 2 -0.58 -5.03 15.34
N ALA A 3 0.69 -5.41 15.11
CA ALA A 3 1.50 -4.86 14.03
C ALA A 3 0.94 -5.24 12.64
N GLU A 4 0.43 -6.46 12.52
CA GLU A 4 -0.24 -7.00 11.34
C GLU A 4 -1.50 -6.20 10.98
N LEU A 5 -2.42 -6.00 11.93
CA LEU A 5 -3.64 -5.21 11.71
C LEU A 5 -3.32 -3.78 11.24
N ARG A 6 -2.31 -3.14 11.83
CA ARG A 6 -1.87 -1.80 11.41
C ARG A 6 -1.30 -1.80 9.99
N LEU A 7 -0.62 -2.87 9.61
CA LEU A 7 -0.04 -3.01 8.27
C LEU A 7 -1.12 -3.27 7.22
N GLU A 8 -2.16 -4.03 7.57
CA GLU A 8 -3.36 -4.21 6.74
C GLU A 8 -4.11 -2.89 6.55
N GLU A 9 -4.27 -2.08 7.60
CA GLU A 9 -4.83 -0.72 7.51
C GLU A 9 -4.01 0.16 6.56
N GLU A 10 -2.68 0.18 6.69
CA GLU A 10 -1.78 0.93 5.80
C GLU A 10 -1.89 0.48 4.33
N ILE A 11 -2.01 -0.83 4.09
CA ILE A 11 -2.20 -1.37 2.74
C ILE A 11 -3.50 -0.85 2.12
N GLU A 12 -4.58 -0.81 2.89
CA GLU A 12 -5.88 -0.35 2.38
C GLU A 12 -5.88 1.17 2.12
N ASP A 13 -5.25 1.96 2.99
CA ASP A 13 -5.04 3.39 2.76
C ASP A 13 -4.25 3.63 1.47
N LEU A 14 -3.15 2.90 1.25
CA LEU A 14 -2.35 3.00 0.03
C LEU A 14 -3.12 2.59 -1.23
N ARG A 15 -3.99 1.57 -1.15
CA ARG A 15 -4.89 1.20 -2.26
C ARG A 15 -5.86 2.33 -2.58
N SER A 16 -6.50 2.90 -1.56
CA SER A 16 -7.42 4.02 -1.73
C SER A 16 -6.72 5.23 -2.38
N GLU A 17 -5.53 5.59 -1.89
CA GLU A 17 -4.72 6.65 -2.49
C GLU A 17 -4.39 6.38 -3.97
N MET A 18 -4.07 5.12 -4.31
CA MET A 18 -3.75 4.74 -5.69
C MET A 18 -4.97 4.86 -6.60
N TYR A 19 -6.15 4.40 -6.15
CA TYR A 19 -7.38 4.53 -6.92
C TYR A 19 -7.76 5.98 -7.15
N HIS A 20 -7.69 6.83 -6.11
CA HIS A 20 -7.94 8.25 -6.27
C HIS A 20 -6.93 8.93 -7.19
N ALA A 21 -5.64 8.55 -7.12
CA ALA A 21 -4.65 9.08 -8.06
C ALA A 21 -4.94 8.65 -9.51
N LEU A 22 -5.45 7.45 -9.74
CA LEU A 22 -5.86 7.00 -11.07
C LEU A 22 -7.11 7.76 -11.57
N GLU A 23 -8.12 7.94 -10.72
CA GLU A 23 -9.37 8.64 -11.05
C GLU A 23 -9.14 10.12 -11.38
N GLN A 24 -8.19 10.77 -10.71
CA GLN A 24 -7.87 12.18 -10.91
C GLN A 24 -6.88 12.42 -12.08
N GLU A 25 -6.53 11.39 -12.85
CA GLU A 25 -5.47 11.43 -13.86
C GLU A 25 -4.17 12.06 -13.31
N ASP A 26 -3.88 11.75 -12.04
CA ASP A 26 -2.79 12.34 -11.30
C ASP A 26 -1.44 11.95 -11.93
N ARG A 27 -0.39 12.72 -11.66
CA ARG A 27 0.91 12.52 -12.32
C ARG A 27 1.41 11.09 -12.12
N TYR A 28 1.89 10.46 -13.19
CA TYR A 28 2.47 9.11 -13.17
C TYR A 28 3.49 8.89 -12.03
N GLU A 29 4.31 9.89 -11.72
CA GLU A 29 5.27 9.85 -10.60
C GLU A 29 4.60 9.61 -9.23
N LYS A 30 3.39 10.15 -9.01
CA LYS A 30 2.63 9.96 -7.78
C LYS A 30 2.12 8.52 -7.68
N ILE A 31 1.52 8.00 -8.76
CA ILE A 31 1.05 6.61 -8.84
C ILE A 31 2.22 5.64 -8.62
N LEU A 32 3.36 5.88 -9.26
CA LEU A 32 4.57 5.07 -9.09
C LEU A 32 5.06 5.04 -7.64
N ARG A 33 5.03 6.19 -6.93
CA ARG A 33 5.41 6.25 -5.51
C ARG A 33 4.45 5.47 -4.63
N ILE A 34 3.15 5.56 -4.88
CA ILE A 34 2.14 4.82 -4.11
C ILE A 34 2.33 3.31 -4.33
N SER A 35 2.51 2.88 -5.58
CA SER A 35 2.79 1.48 -5.94
C SER A 35 4.03 0.94 -5.22
N GLN A 36 5.12 1.70 -5.17
CA GLN A 36 6.35 1.27 -4.46
C GLN A 36 6.15 1.14 -2.94
N LYS A 37 5.30 1.97 -2.33
CA LYS A 37 4.97 1.85 -0.91
C LYS A 37 4.10 0.61 -0.66
N LEU A 38 3.11 0.40 -1.52
CA LEU A 38 2.21 -0.75 -1.45
C LEU A 38 2.98 -2.07 -1.55
N ASP A 39 3.91 -2.17 -2.50
CA ASP A 39 4.77 -3.36 -2.65
C ASP A 39 5.58 -3.64 -1.37
N ARG A 40 6.10 -2.60 -0.70
CA ARG A 40 6.86 -2.78 0.54
C ARG A 40 5.97 -3.29 1.67
N ALA A 41 4.80 -2.67 1.85
CA ALA A 41 3.87 -3.06 2.89
C ALA A 41 3.38 -4.51 2.70
N LEU A 42 3.08 -4.91 1.46
CA LEU A 42 2.72 -6.30 1.13
C LEU A 42 3.85 -7.29 1.42
N ASN A 43 5.09 -6.96 1.06
CA ASN A 43 6.25 -7.79 1.37
C ASN A 43 6.50 -7.91 2.89
N GLU A 44 6.20 -6.87 3.66
CA GLU A 44 6.30 -6.91 5.12
C GLU A 44 5.20 -7.78 5.73
N LEU A 45 3.98 -7.71 5.19
CA LEU A 45 2.86 -8.55 5.63
C LEU A 45 3.15 -10.03 5.35
N GLU A 46 3.63 -10.35 4.15
CA GLU A 46 4.00 -11.71 3.77
C GLU A 46 5.09 -12.30 4.70
N LYS A 47 6.02 -11.48 5.17
CA LYS A 47 7.04 -11.92 6.14
C LYS A 47 6.44 -12.22 7.51
N ILE A 48 5.44 -11.44 7.95
CA ILE A 48 4.74 -11.67 9.22
C ILE A 48 3.92 -12.95 9.14
N GLU A 49 3.22 -13.20 8.02
CA GLU A 49 2.40 -14.40 7.83
C GLU A 49 3.22 -15.70 7.68
N LYS A 50 4.46 -15.59 7.19
CA LYS A 50 5.40 -16.73 7.04
C LYS A 50 6.18 -17.07 8.31
N CYS A 51 6.08 -16.26 9.36
CA CYS A 51 6.76 -16.45 10.65
C CYS A 51 5.86 -17.17 11.66
#